data_AF-A0A9X7PG07-F1
#
_entry.id   AF-A0A9X7PG07-F1
#
_cell.length_a   1.000
_cell.length_b   1.000
_cell.length_c   1.000
_cell.angle_alpha   90.00
_cell.angle_beta   90.00
_cell.angle_gamma   90.00
#
_symmetry.space_group_name_H-M   'P 1'
#
loop_
_entity.id
_entity.type
_entity.pdbx_description
1 polymer ?
#
loop_
_entity_poly.entity_id
_entity_poly.type
_entity_poly.pdbx_seq_one_letter_code
_entity_poly.pdbx_strand_id
1 'polypeptide(L)'
;MVTFTGLGDGLEHVAVQFGPIADVPLVRLHSECLTGDVFGSARCDCGPQLTESMQLLAASGGVLLYLRQEGRGIGLYNKLDAYRLQDQGLDTFAANRELNFSDDLRDYRSAAQMLQALGVTRIRLHTNNPDKAAQLASYGIEVVEQVRTGIFRNENNDHYLRAKAEYGGHSIELVEGTA
;
A
#
# COMPACT_ATOMS: atom_id res chain seq x y z
N MET A 1 -13.40 -8.44 -11.45
CA MET A 1 -13.27 -8.12 -10.02
C MET A 1 -13.72 -9.32 -9.21
N VAL A 2 -13.12 -9.56 -8.05
CA VAL A 2 -13.43 -10.67 -7.15
C VAL A 2 -13.68 -10.11 -5.75
N THR A 3 -14.73 -10.59 -5.11
CA THR A 3 -15.08 -10.30 -3.71
C THR A 3 -14.81 -11.52 -2.85
N PHE A 4 -14.69 -11.31 -1.54
CA PHE A 4 -14.35 -12.34 -0.58
C PHE A 4 -15.29 -12.27 0.61
N THR A 5 -15.54 -13.41 1.25
CA THR A 5 -16.27 -13.52 2.52
C THR A 5 -15.43 -14.35 3.50
N GLY A 6 -15.60 -14.10 4.80
CA GLY A 6 -14.86 -14.82 5.84
C GLY A 6 -13.39 -14.43 5.98
N LEU A 7 -12.97 -13.26 5.48
CA LEU A 7 -11.65 -12.71 5.74
C LEU A 7 -11.46 -12.44 7.25
N GLY A 8 -10.24 -12.63 7.75
CA GLY A 8 -9.93 -12.61 9.18
C GLY A 8 -10.16 -11.27 9.88
N ASP A 9 -10.20 -10.16 9.14
CA ASP A 9 -10.48 -8.82 9.65
C ASP A 9 -11.95 -8.40 9.48
N GLY A 10 -12.77 -9.22 8.79
CA GLY A 10 -14.18 -8.91 8.52
C GLY A 10 -14.41 -7.74 7.55
N LEU A 11 -13.37 -7.26 6.84
CA LEU A 11 -13.47 -6.11 5.96
C LEU A 11 -13.77 -6.51 4.50
N GLU A 12 -14.38 -5.59 3.76
CA GLU A 12 -14.78 -5.81 2.36
C GLU A 12 -13.65 -5.47 1.37
N HIS A 13 -12.64 -6.33 1.32
CA HIS A 13 -11.56 -6.20 0.34
C HIS A 13 -11.97 -6.66 -1.06
N VAL A 14 -11.30 -6.14 -2.08
CA VAL A 14 -11.55 -6.55 -3.47
C VAL A 14 -10.25 -6.87 -4.21
N ALA A 15 -10.33 -7.82 -5.13
CA ALA A 15 -9.27 -8.08 -6.09
C ALA A 15 -9.70 -7.66 -7.50
N VAL A 16 -8.79 -7.01 -8.23
CA VAL A 16 -8.92 -6.72 -9.66
C VAL A 16 -7.91 -7.59 -10.39
N GLN A 17 -8.43 -8.55 -11.15
CA GLN A 17 -7.63 -9.45 -11.97
C GLN A 17 -7.50 -8.86 -13.38
N PHE A 18 -6.26 -8.85 -13.88
CA PHE A 18 -5.90 -8.38 -15.21
C PHE A 18 -5.47 -9.59 -16.05
N GLY A 19 -6.36 -10.07 -16.93
CA GLY A 19 -6.12 -11.28 -17.71
C GLY A 19 -6.07 -12.57 -16.87
N PRO A 20 -5.68 -13.71 -17.46
CA PRO A 20 -5.53 -14.97 -16.72
C PRO A 20 -4.44 -14.89 -15.64
N ILE A 21 -4.66 -15.56 -14.51
CA ILE A 21 -3.65 -15.69 -13.45
C ILE A 21 -2.58 -16.68 -13.91
N ALA A 22 -1.34 -16.22 -14.03
CA ALA A 22 -0.17 -17.06 -14.31
C ALA A 22 0.21 -17.90 -13.08
N ASP A 23 1.12 -18.87 -13.26
CA ASP A 23 1.65 -19.69 -12.15
C ASP A 23 2.31 -18.84 -11.06
N VAL A 24 3.01 -17.78 -11.46
CA VAL A 24 3.59 -16.78 -10.57
C VAL A 24 3.16 -15.37 -11.03
N PRO A 25 1.96 -14.92 -10.63
CA PRO A 25 1.41 -13.65 -11.10
C PRO A 25 2.17 -12.46 -10.49
N LEU A 26 2.16 -11.34 -11.21
CA LEU A 26 2.50 -10.05 -10.63
C LEU A 26 1.34 -9.61 -9.73
N VAL A 27 1.65 -9.23 -8.49
CA VAL A 27 0.64 -8.86 -7.49
C VAL A 27 0.97 -7.51 -6.86
N ARG A 28 0.00 -6.58 -6.86
CA ARG A 28 0.07 -5.33 -6.10
C ARG A 28 -0.86 -5.41 -4.89
N LEU A 29 -0.30 -5.24 -3.69
CA LEU A 29 -1.09 -4.98 -2.48
C LEU A 29 -1.22 -3.46 -2.29
N HIS A 30 -2.40 -2.91 -2.55
CA HIS A 30 -2.70 -1.49 -2.36
C HIS A 30 -3.55 -1.32 -1.10
N SER A 31 -3.00 -0.65 -0.09
CA SER A 31 -3.80 -0.22 1.06
C SER A 31 -4.56 1.04 0.65
N GLU A 32 -5.88 1.02 0.86
CA GLU A 32 -6.78 2.12 0.56
C GLU A 32 -6.24 3.47 1.06
N CYS A 33 -6.35 4.47 0.20
CA CYS A 33 -6.09 5.86 0.53
C CYS A 33 -7.10 6.73 -0.21
N LEU A 34 -8.30 6.92 0.35
CA LEU A 34 -9.40 7.66 -0.27
C LEU A 34 -8.96 9.02 -0.84
N THR A 35 -8.19 9.77 -0.04
CA THR A 35 -7.68 11.09 -0.43
C THR A 35 -6.77 11.04 -1.66
N GLY A 36 -5.92 10.02 -1.78
CA GLY A 36 -4.99 9.90 -2.91
C GLY A 36 -5.65 9.23 -4.12
N ASP A 37 -6.36 8.14 -3.87
CA ASP A 37 -6.90 7.23 -4.88
C ASP A 37 -8.13 7.82 -5.61
N VAL A 38 -8.97 8.57 -4.88
CA VAL A 38 -10.23 9.14 -5.42
C VAL A 38 -10.14 10.65 -5.61
N PHE A 39 -9.60 11.37 -4.62
CA PHE A 39 -9.56 12.84 -4.66
C PHE A 39 -8.26 13.43 -5.23
N GLY A 40 -7.30 12.59 -5.64
CA GLY A 40 -6.07 13.07 -6.28
C GLY A 40 -5.17 13.92 -5.37
N SER A 41 -5.21 13.69 -4.05
CA SER A 41 -4.43 14.46 -3.09
C SER A 41 -2.93 14.41 -3.38
N ALA A 42 -2.31 15.59 -3.47
CA ALA A 42 -0.87 15.74 -3.64
C ALA A 42 -0.06 15.48 -2.36
N ARG A 43 -0.72 15.33 -1.19
CA ARG A 43 -0.05 15.12 0.12
C ARG A 43 0.57 13.73 0.28
N CYS A 44 0.25 12.78 -0.61
CA CYS A 44 0.79 11.43 -0.62
C CYS A 44 1.04 10.96 -2.05
N ASP A 45 1.72 9.83 -2.21
CA ASP A 45 2.01 9.19 -3.50
C ASP A 45 1.07 8.01 -3.83
N CYS A 46 0.03 7.76 -3.02
CA CYS A 46 -0.84 6.58 -3.16
C CYS A 46 -1.58 6.53 -4.50
N GLY A 47 -2.19 7.64 -4.93
CA GLY A 47 -2.91 7.72 -6.20
C GLY A 47 -2.00 7.43 -7.41
N PRO A 48 -0.87 8.15 -7.57
CA PRO A 48 0.11 7.85 -8.61
C PRO A 48 0.60 6.40 -8.60
N GLN A 49 0.88 5.81 -7.43
CA GLN A 49 1.27 4.39 -7.32
C GLN A 49 0.15 3.43 -7.73
N LEU A 50 -1.11 3.74 -7.42
CA LEU A 50 -2.26 2.95 -7.86
C LEU A 50 -2.36 2.98 -9.39
N THR A 51 -2.25 4.17 -10.00
CA THR A 51 -2.26 4.35 -11.46
C THR A 51 -1.12 3.58 -12.13
N GLU A 52 0.11 3.72 -11.65
CA GLU A 52 1.28 2.98 -12.14
C GLU A 52 1.04 1.46 -12.08
N SER A 53 0.59 0.97 -10.92
CA SER A 53 0.34 -0.45 -10.71
C SER A 53 -0.72 -0.99 -11.66
N MET A 54 -1.82 -0.26 -11.86
CA MET A 54 -2.88 -0.64 -12.80
C MET A 54 -2.39 -0.65 -14.25
N GLN A 55 -1.55 0.31 -14.66
CA GLN A 55 -0.97 0.35 -16.00
C GLN A 55 -0.06 -0.86 -16.25
N LEU A 56 0.83 -1.15 -15.29
CA LEU A 56 1.71 -2.30 -15.36
C LEU A 56 0.92 -3.61 -15.43
N LEU A 57 -0.05 -3.80 -14.54
CA LEU A 57 -0.90 -4.99 -14.50
C LEU A 57 -1.77 -5.14 -15.76
N ALA A 58 -2.26 -4.04 -16.33
CA ALA A 58 -2.99 -4.08 -17.59
C ALA A 58 -2.10 -4.53 -18.77
N ALA A 59 -0.81 -4.18 -18.75
CA ALA A 59 0.14 -4.57 -19.79
C ALA A 59 0.69 -6.00 -19.62
N SER A 60 0.98 -6.43 -18.39
CA SER A 60 1.64 -7.71 -18.11
C SER A 60 0.71 -8.82 -17.63
N GLY A 61 -0.53 -8.48 -17.28
CA GLY A 61 -1.42 -9.32 -16.48
C GLY A 61 -1.02 -9.36 -15.00
N GLY A 62 -1.91 -9.88 -14.16
CA GLY A 62 -1.69 -10.05 -12.72
C GLY A 62 -2.92 -9.70 -11.86
N VAL A 63 -2.67 -9.39 -10.58
CA VAL A 63 -3.73 -9.11 -9.61
C VAL A 63 -3.41 -7.87 -8.77
N LEU A 64 -4.36 -6.94 -8.69
CA LEU A 64 -4.37 -5.86 -7.70
C LEU A 64 -5.28 -6.27 -6.53
N LEU A 65 -4.75 -6.32 -5.31
CA LEU A 65 -5.54 -6.43 -4.09
C LEU A 65 -5.73 -5.05 -3.50
N TYR A 66 -6.97 -4.58 -3.44
CA TYR A 66 -7.34 -3.32 -2.80
C TYR A 66 -7.84 -3.63 -1.38
N LEU A 67 -6.98 -3.36 -0.40
CA LEU A 67 -7.19 -3.65 1.00
C LEU A 67 -7.82 -2.43 1.67
N ARG A 68 -8.97 -2.61 2.32
CA ARG A 68 -9.72 -1.58 3.06
C ARG A 68 -9.02 -1.18 4.38
N GLN A 69 -7.74 -0.84 4.31
CA GLN A 69 -6.86 -0.54 5.44
C GLN A 69 -6.41 0.94 5.40
N GLU A 70 -7.39 1.85 5.42
CA GLU A 70 -7.15 3.29 5.36
C GLU A 70 -6.26 3.79 6.51
N GLY A 71 -5.40 4.78 6.22
CA GLY A 71 -4.57 5.43 7.23
C GLY A 71 -3.59 4.50 7.95
N ARG A 72 -3.12 3.42 7.29
CA ARG A 72 -2.33 2.36 7.95
C ARG A 72 -3.09 1.61 9.06
N GLY A 73 -4.40 1.50 8.93
CA GLY A 73 -5.27 0.79 9.87
C GLY A 73 -5.94 1.69 10.91
N ILE A 74 -5.57 2.98 11.01
CA ILE A 74 -6.22 3.92 11.93
C ILE A 74 -7.56 4.46 11.39
N GLY A 75 -7.84 4.26 10.10
CA GLY A 75 -9.06 4.73 9.45
C GLY A 75 -9.00 6.18 8.95
N LEU A 76 -10.02 6.58 8.19
CA LEU A 76 -10.05 7.85 7.46
C LEU A 76 -10.07 9.08 8.38
N TYR A 77 -10.92 9.08 9.41
CA TYR A 77 -11.12 10.28 10.23
C TYR A 77 -9.87 10.62 11.04
N ASN A 78 -9.26 9.61 11.66
CA ASN A 78 -7.99 9.76 12.37
C ASN A 78 -6.86 10.27 11.46
N LYS A 79 -6.82 9.82 10.19
CA LYS A 79 -5.89 10.35 9.19
C LYS A 79 -6.15 11.83 8.88
N LEU A 80 -7.42 12.25 8.77
CA LEU A 80 -7.77 13.65 8.55
C LEU A 80 -7.45 14.52 9.77
N ASP A 81 -7.64 13.99 10.98
CA ASP A 81 -7.22 14.67 12.21
C ASP A 81 -5.70 14.84 12.27
N ALA A 82 -4.94 13.82 11.88
CA ALA A 82 -3.48 13.91 11.77
C ALA A 82 -3.06 14.99 10.75
N TYR A 83 -3.74 15.10 9.62
CA TYR A 83 -3.51 16.16 8.64
C TYR A 83 -3.80 17.55 9.21
N ARG A 84 -4.87 17.70 10.00
CA ARG A 84 -5.19 18.98 10.64
C ARG A 84 -4.12 19.41 11.63
N LEU A 85 -3.56 18.47 12.40
CA LEU A 85 -2.46 18.75 13.34
C LEU A 85 -1.17 19.12 12.59
N GLN A 86 -0.88 18.47 11.47
CA GLN A 86 0.25 18.82 10.61
C GLN A 86 0.11 20.22 10.00
N ASP A 87 -1.09 20.58 9.54
CA ASP A 87 -1.39 21.92 9.00
C ASP A 87 -1.26 23.02 10.09
N GLN A 88 -1.32 22.64 11.37
CA GLN A 88 -1.08 23.54 12.52
C GLN A 88 0.39 23.62 12.93
N GLY A 89 1.30 22.98 12.18
CA GLY A 89 2.74 23.03 12.39
C GLY A 89 3.29 21.95 13.32
N LEU A 90 2.48 20.94 13.71
CA LEU A 90 3.02 19.78 14.39
C LEU A 90 3.74 18.86 13.41
N ASP A 91 4.93 18.41 13.78
CA ASP A 91 5.64 17.34 13.06
C ASP A 91 4.76 16.08 12.97
N THR A 92 4.85 15.34 11.86
CA THR A 92 4.08 14.12 11.58
C THR A 92 4.15 13.12 12.73
N PHE A 93 5.30 13.01 13.41
CA PHE A 93 5.46 12.15 14.59
C PHE A 93 4.77 12.69 15.83
N ALA A 94 4.79 14.01 16.05
CA ALA A 94 4.06 14.63 17.15
C ALA A 94 2.56 14.44 16.95
N ALA A 95 2.05 14.61 15.73
CA ALA A 95 0.65 14.36 15.39
C ALA A 95 0.23 12.89 15.62
N ASN A 96 1.05 11.92 15.21
CA ASN A 96 0.75 10.50 15.43
C ASN A 96 0.82 10.11 16.93
N ARG A 97 1.76 10.67 17.69
CA ARG A 97 1.86 10.49 19.15
C ARG A 97 0.68 11.11 19.89
N GLU A 98 0.25 12.30 19.50
CA GLU A 98 -0.92 12.99 20.07
C GLU A 98 -2.20 12.14 19.88
N LEU A 99 -2.23 11.35 18.80
CA LEU A 99 -3.34 10.48 18.44
C LEU A 99 -3.21 9.03 18.97
N ASN A 100 -2.14 8.70 19.72
CA ASN A 100 -1.90 7.37 20.33
C ASN A 100 -1.90 6.16 19.36
N PHE A 101 -1.50 6.35 18.10
CA PHE A 101 -1.42 5.25 17.13
C PHE A 101 0.00 4.67 17.02
N SER A 102 0.14 3.34 16.88
CA SER A 102 1.42 2.73 16.52
C SER A 102 1.78 3.02 15.06
N ASP A 103 3.07 3.01 14.73
CA ASP A 103 3.58 3.52 13.44
C ASP A 103 3.07 2.78 12.19
N ASP A 104 2.65 1.51 12.34
CA ASP A 104 1.94 0.72 11.33
C ASP A 104 1.12 -0.40 12.00
N LEU A 105 -0.21 -0.42 11.80
CA LEU A 105 -1.12 -1.44 12.34
C LEU A 105 -1.56 -2.47 11.29
N ARG A 106 -0.99 -2.42 10.08
CA ARG A 106 -1.46 -3.26 8.98
C ARG A 106 -1.01 -4.71 9.15
N ASP A 107 -2.01 -5.60 9.17
CA ASP A 107 -1.84 -7.04 9.02
C ASP A 107 -2.18 -7.45 7.57
N TYR A 108 -1.25 -8.12 6.90
CA TYR A 108 -1.45 -8.62 5.53
C TYR A 108 -2.04 -10.03 5.45
N ARG A 109 -2.56 -10.58 6.57
CA ARG A 109 -3.26 -11.87 6.61
C ARG A 109 -4.42 -11.94 5.61
N SER A 110 -5.26 -10.91 5.55
CA SER A 110 -6.39 -10.87 4.62
C SER A 110 -5.91 -10.91 3.17
N ALA A 111 -4.78 -10.27 2.85
CA ALA A 111 -4.18 -10.35 1.52
C ALA A 111 -3.70 -11.77 1.20
N ALA A 112 -3.08 -12.48 2.15
CA ALA A 112 -2.70 -13.87 1.98
C ALA A 112 -3.92 -14.79 1.79
N GLN A 113 -4.99 -14.60 2.57
CA GLN A 113 -6.25 -15.33 2.41
C GLN A 113 -6.89 -15.10 1.04
N MET A 114 -6.89 -13.85 0.55
CA MET A 114 -7.38 -13.53 -0.79
C MET A 114 -6.56 -14.25 -1.88
N LEU A 115 -5.23 -14.28 -1.76
CA LEU A 115 -4.36 -15.00 -2.71
C LEU A 115 -4.61 -16.51 -2.69
N GLN A 116 -4.71 -17.11 -1.50
CA GLN A 116 -5.03 -18.53 -1.35
C GLN A 116 -6.39 -18.88 -1.95
N ALA A 117 -7.41 -18.03 -1.76
CA ALA A 117 -8.73 -18.22 -2.36
C ALA A 117 -8.70 -18.11 -3.90
N LEU A 118 -7.72 -17.38 -4.46
CA LEU A 118 -7.44 -17.33 -5.90
C LEU A 118 -6.57 -18.50 -6.40
N GLY A 119 -6.17 -19.42 -5.51
CA GLY A 119 -5.26 -20.52 -5.84
C GLY A 119 -3.80 -20.10 -6.01
N VAL A 120 -3.43 -18.91 -5.54
CA VAL A 120 -2.09 -18.32 -5.68
C VAL A 120 -1.30 -18.48 -4.39
N THR A 121 -0.15 -19.13 -4.46
CA THR A 121 0.77 -19.32 -3.32
C THR A 121 2.18 -18.78 -3.57
N ARG A 122 2.49 -18.41 -4.81
CA ARG A 122 3.79 -17.85 -5.24
C ARG A 122 3.54 -16.60 -6.05
N ILE A 123 4.22 -15.49 -5.75
CA ILE A 123 3.96 -14.20 -6.40
C ILE A 123 5.24 -13.44 -6.71
N ARG A 124 5.15 -12.56 -7.72
CA ARG A 124 6.05 -11.41 -7.87
C ARG A 124 5.36 -10.21 -7.26
N LEU A 125 5.91 -9.66 -6.18
CA LEU A 125 5.26 -8.62 -5.38
C LEU A 125 5.67 -7.23 -5.85
N HIS A 126 4.71 -6.43 -6.29
CA HIS A 126 4.94 -5.04 -6.71
C HIS A 126 4.91 -4.07 -5.51
N THR A 127 6.07 -3.85 -4.87
CA THR A 127 6.16 -3.04 -3.65
C THR A 127 7.55 -2.46 -3.38
N ASN A 128 7.59 -1.36 -2.64
CA ASN A 128 8.79 -0.84 -1.95
C ASN A 128 8.74 -1.09 -0.43
N ASN A 129 7.76 -1.84 0.08
CA ASN A 129 7.65 -2.19 1.49
C ASN A 129 8.25 -3.58 1.78
N PRO A 130 9.42 -3.68 2.45
CA PRO A 130 9.98 -4.98 2.80
C PRO A 130 9.09 -5.77 3.78
N ASP A 131 8.34 -5.10 4.66
CA ASP A 131 7.48 -5.76 5.66
C ASP A 131 6.34 -6.54 5.02
N LYS A 132 5.83 -6.06 3.86
CA LYS A 132 4.80 -6.78 3.10
C LYS A 132 5.29 -8.15 2.67
N ALA A 133 6.52 -8.24 2.19
CA ALA A 133 7.08 -9.50 1.73
C ALA A 133 7.28 -10.48 2.90
N ALA A 134 7.79 -9.99 4.03
CA ALA A 134 8.01 -10.80 5.22
C ALA A 134 6.69 -11.34 5.81
N GLN A 135 5.66 -10.51 5.94
CA GLN A 135 4.35 -10.94 6.45
C GLN A 135 3.68 -11.96 5.52
N LEU A 136 3.68 -11.71 4.20
CA LEU A 136 3.10 -12.66 3.23
C LEU A 136 3.78 -14.04 3.30
N ALA A 137 5.11 -14.06 3.40
CA ALA A 137 5.86 -15.31 3.59
C ALA A 137 5.44 -16.04 4.87
N SER A 138 5.26 -15.32 5.98
CA SER A 138 4.78 -15.91 7.26
C SER A 138 3.36 -16.49 7.17
N TYR A 139 2.56 -16.03 6.21
CA TYR A 139 1.21 -16.53 5.93
C TYR A 139 1.13 -17.54 4.78
N GLY A 140 2.29 -18.08 4.35
CA GLY A 140 2.35 -19.15 3.35
C GLY A 140 2.27 -18.69 1.90
N ILE A 141 2.56 -17.40 1.63
CA ILE A 141 2.71 -16.87 0.27
C ILE A 141 4.19 -16.62 -0.01
N GLU A 142 4.78 -17.40 -0.91
CA GLU A 142 6.16 -17.22 -1.35
C GLU A 142 6.28 -15.97 -2.25
N VAL A 143 7.11 -15.01 -1.85
CA VAL A 143 7.46 -13.86 -2.69
C VAL A 143 8.76 -14.19 -3.44
N VAL A 144 8.63 -14.62 -4.69
CA VAL A 144 9.79 -15.06 -5.50
C VAL A 144 10.59 -13.89 -6.08
N GLU A 145 9.95 -12.73 -6.21
CA GLU A 145 10.55 -11.50 -6.74
C GLU A 145 9.85 -10.29 -6.11
N GLN A 146 10.62 -9.24 -5.80
CA GLN A 146 10.08 -7.93 -5.46
C GLN A 146 10.30 -6.95 -6.61
N VAL A 147 9.22 -6.52 -7.25
CA VAL A 147 9.23 -5.55 -8.34
C VAL A 147 8.97 -4.17 -7.73
N ARG A 148 9.97 -3.29 -7.73
CA ARG A 148 9.86 -1.95 -7.12
C ARG A 148 8.77 -1.11 -7.79
N THR A 149 8.12 -0.26 -7.00
CA THR A 149 7.20 0.77 -7.51
C THR A 149 7.95 2.08 -7.72
N GLY A 150 7.45 2.93 -8.62
CA GLY A 150 7.91 4.30 -8.76
C GLY A 150 7.74 5.11 -7.46
N ILE A 151 8.52 6.19 -7.38
CA ILE A 151 8.42 7.20 -6.32
C ILE A 151 7.99 8.51 -6.97
N PHE A 152 6.81 9.00 -6.62
CA PHE A 152 6.20 10.18 -7.22
C PHE A 152 6.30 11.37 -6.27
N ARG A 153 7.47 12.00 -6.26
CA ARG A 153 7.80 13.15 -5.41
C ARG A 153 7.26 14.46 -5.99
N ASN A 154 6.72 15.32 -5.13
CA ASN A 154 6.35 16.70 -5.43
C ASN A 154 6.60 17.58 -4.18
N GLU A 155 6.44 18.90 -4.32
CA GLU A 155 6.68 19.87 -3.24
C GLU A 155 5.83 19.61 -1.99
N ASN A 156 4.62 19.06 -2.14
CA ASN A 156 3.66 18.84 -1.06
C ASN A 156 3.82 17.48 -0.34
N ASN A 157 4.59 16.54 -0.90
CA ASN A 157 4.78 15.21 -0.31
C ASN A 157 6.24 14.87 0.03
N ASP A 158 7.18 15.80 -0.15
CA ASP A 158 8.60 15.58 0.17
C ASP A 158 8.79 15.14 1.63
N HIS A 159 8.22 15.91 2.56
CA HIS A 159 8.28 15.60 3.99
C HIS A 159 7.68 14.22 4.31
N TYR A 160 6.52 13.91 3.71
CA TYR A 160 5.86 12.63 3.86
C TYR A 160 6.72 11.45 3.36
N LEU A 161 7.34 11.59 2.18
CA LEU A 161 8.19 10.56 1.58
C LEU A 161 9.49 10.36 2.37
N ARG A 162 10.09 11.44 2.89
CA ARG A 162 11.26 11.38 3.79
C ARG A 162 10.93 10.66 5.08
N ALA A 163 9.85 11.05 5.76
CA ALA A 163 9.39 10.37 6.97
C ALA A 163 9.08 8.88 6.70
N LYS A 164 8.57 8.54 5.52
CA LYS A 164 8.36 7.14 5.12
C LYS A 164 9.69 6.40 4.94
N ALA A 165 10.70 7.01 4.34
CA ALA A 165 12.02 6.40 4.13
C ALA A 165 12.77 6.16 5.45
N GLU A 166 12.82 7.19 6.31
CA GLU A 166 13.62 7.16 7.55
C GLU A 166 13.04 6.22 8.61
N TYR A 167 11.71 6.12 8.71
CA TYR A 167 11.06 5.41 9.82
C TYR A 167 10.39 4.08 9.44
N GLY A 168 10.13 3.85 8.15
CA GLY A 168 9.45 2.63 7.68
C GLY A 168 10.38 1.56 7.08
N GLY A 169 11.71 1.73 7.17
CA GLY A 169 12.68 0.80 6.57
C GLY A 169 12.52 0.61 5.05
N HIS A 170 11.79 1.49 4.38
CA HIS A 170 11.50 1.40 2.96
C HIS A 170 12.79 1.69 2.17
N SER A 171 13.14 0.82 1.22
CA SER A 171 14.21 1.06 0.25
C SER A 171 13.79 2.13 -0.75
N ILE A 172 13.72 3.38 -0.29
CA ILE A 172 13.46 4.56 -1.10
C ILE A 172 14.83 5.10 -1.50
N GLU A 173 15.31 4.72 -2.69
CA GLU A 173 16.39 5.47 -3.33
C GLU A 173 15.81 6.83 -3.72
N LEU A 174 16.13 7.86 -2.94
CA LEU A 174 15.82 9.26 -3.25
C LEU A 174 16.65 9.66 -4.48
N VAL A 175 16.19 9.32 -5.67
CA VAL A 175 16.80 9.84 -6.90
C VAL A 175 16.36 11.31 -7.03
N GLU A 176 17.33 12.22 -7.00
CA GLU A 176 17.10 13.64 -7.25
C GLU A 176 16.51 13.82 -8.65
N GLY A 177 15.24 14.19 -8.72
CA GLY A 177 14.62 14.58 -9.97
C GLY A 177 15.23 15.91 -10.43
N THR A 178 15.91 15.89 -11.57
CA THR A 178 16.29 17.11 -12.31
C THR A 178 15.02 17.88 -12.67
N ALA A 179 15.10 19.20 -12.43
CA ALA A 179 14.09 20.21 -12.75
C ALA A 179 13.62 20.18 -14.21
#